data_AF-A0A951CM58-F1
#
_entry.id   AF-A0A951CM58-F1
#
_cell.length_a   1.000
_cell.length_b   1.000
_cell.length_c   1.000
_cell.angle_alpha   90.00
_cell.angle_beta   90.00
_cell.angle_gamma   90.00
#
_symmetry.space_group_name_H-M   'P 1'
#
loop_
_entity.id
_entity.type
_entity.pdbx_description
1 polymer ?
#
loop_
_entity_poly.entity_id
_entity_poly.type
_entity_poly.pdbx_seq_one_letter_code
_entity_poly.pdbx_strand_id
1 'polypeptide(L)' 'MERASAKHSPREDDQLKQELRGTLQGNRSSRSEEWRDPEPPADDDPDIPTAGPTPQ' A
#
# COMPACT_ATOMS: atom_id res chain seq x y z
N MET A 1 23.83 -17.51 28.24
CA MET A 1 22.99 -17.63 27.04
C MET A 1 22.41 -16.25 26.77
N GLU A 2 23.10 -15.47 25.95
CA GLU A 2 22.70 -14.09 25.63
C GLU A 2 21.40 -14.15 24.80
N ARG A 3 20.30 -13.63 25.35
CA ARG A 3 19.06 -13.46 24.60
C ARG A 3 19.24 -12.25 23.69
N ALA A 4 19.77 -12.48 22.49
CA ALA A 4 19.78 -11.50 21.42
C ALA A 4 18.34 -11.13 21.05
N SER A 5 17.77 -10.18 21.78
CA SER A 5 16.54 -9.54 21.38
C SER A 5 16.89 -8.61 20.23
N ALA A 6 16.85 -9.13 19.00
CA ALA A 6 16.88 -8.35 17.76
C ALA A 6 15.58 -7.51 17.58
N LYS A 7 14.99 -7.06 18.69
CA LYS A 7 13.80 -6.21 18.72
C LYS A 7 14.30 -4.78 18.79
N HIS A 8 13.94 -4.01 17.77
CA HIS A 8 14.18 -2.58 17.73
C HIS A 8 13.69 -1.90 19.00
N SER A 9 14.39 -0.83 19.41
CA SER A 9 13.93 0.00 20.52
C SER A 9 12.59 0.65 20.14
N PRO A 10 11.70 1.00 21.10
CA PRO A 10 10.40 1.61 20.79
C PRO A 10 10.48 2.81 19.84
N ARG A 11 11.52 3.64 20.00
CA ARG A 11 11.80 4.79 19.15
C ARG A 11 12.13 4.43 17.70
N GLU A 12 12.91 3.36 17.51
CA GLU A 12 13.27 2.87 16.17
C GLU A 12 12.04 2.25 15.49
N ASP A 13 11.21 1.54 16.26
CA ASP A 13 9.94 0.99 15.77
C ASP A 13 8.97 2.11 15.33
N ASP A 14 8.87 3.21 16.07
CA ASP A 14 8.10 4.40 15.68
C ASP A 14 8.63 5.07 14.41
N GLN A 15 9.94 5.05 14.18
CA GLN A 15 10.54 5.55 12.94
C GLN A 15 10.20 4.63 11.76
N LEU A 16 10.41 3.32 11.89
CA LEU A 16 10.08 2.34 10.86
C LEU A 16 8.59 2.39 10.48
N LYS A 17 7.71 2.53 11.47
CA LYS A 17 6.27 2.70 11.24
C LYS A 17 5.93 3.94 10.42
N GLN A 18 6.64 5.05 10.64
CA GLN A 18 6.43 6.30 9.88
C GLN A 18 6.87 6.13 8.43
N GLU A 19 8.02 5.50 8.19
CA GLU A 19 8.51 5.21 6.84
C GLU A 19 7.54 4.29 6.08
N LEU A 20 7.08 3.21 6.72
CA LEU A 20 6.12 2.28 6.14
C LEU A 20 4.74 2.92 5.88
N ARG A 21 4.29 3.83 6.74
CA ARG A 21 3.02 4.53 6.55
C ARG A 21 3.08 5.46 5.33
N GLY A 22 4.21 6.12 5.10
CA GLY A 22 4.40 6.98 3.92
C GLY A 22 4.29 6.21 2.60
N THR A 23 4.84 5.00 2.55
CA THR A 23 4.78 4.16 1.33
C THR A 23 3.40 3.55 1.11
N LEU A 24 2.74 3.05 2.17
CA LEU A 24 1.41 2.43 2.08
C LEU A 24 0.31 3.43 1.73
N GLN A 25 0.37 4.66 2.25
CA GLN A 25 -0.66 5.66 2.01
C GLN A 25 -0.55 6.28 0.60
N GLY A 26 0.65 6.30 0.01
CA GLY A 26 0.90 6.92 -1.29
C GLY A 26 0.39 6.14 -2.51
N ASN A 27 0.14 4.84 -2.37
CA ASN A 27 -0.23 3.96 -3.49
C ASN A 27 -1.76 3.76 -3.66
N ARG A 28 -2.57 4.06 -2.64
CA ARG A 28 -4.00 3.70 -2.61
C ARG A 28 -4.93 4.91 -2.49
N SER A 29 -6.03 4.90 -3.25
CA SER A 29 -7.07 5.94 -3.19
C SER A 29 -7.69 5.99 -1.79
N SER A 30 -7.55 7.12 -1.09
CA SER A 30 -8.03 7.28 0.30
C SER A 30 -9.55 7.50 0.41
N ARG A 31 -10.28 7.50 -0.72
CA ARG A 31 -11.68 7.94 -0.78
C ARG A 31 -12.70 6.78 -0.83
N SER A 32 -12.29 5.62 -1.32
CA SER A 32 -13.13 4.42 -1.42
C SER A 32 -12.66 3.40 -0.40
N GLU A 33 -13.59 2.72 0.25
CA GLU A 33 -13.24 1.54 1.05
C GLU A 33 -12.54 0.52 0.13
N GLU A 34 -11.51 -0.20 0.61
CA GLU A 34 -10.67 -1.09 -0.22
C GLU A 34 -11.49 -2.08 -1.07
N TRP A 35 -12.61 -2.56 -0.52
CA TRP A 35 -13.52 -3.48 -1.22
C TRP A 35 -14.30 -2.85 -2.39
N ARG A 36 -14.30 -1.52 -2.51
CA ARG A 36 -14.88 -0.75 -3.63
C ARG A 36 -13.84 -0.29 -4.65
N ASP A 37 -12.55 -0.46 -4.38
CA ASP A 37 -11.50 -0.08 -5.32
C ASP A 37 -11.34 -1.19 -6.37
N PRO A 38 -11.40 -0.88 -7.68
CA PRO A 38 -11.18 -1.89 -8.71
C PRO A 38 -9.73 -2.38 -8.65
N GLU A 39 -9.53 -3.70 -8.71
CA GLU A 39 -8.18 -4.27 -8.77
C GLU A 39 -7.42 -3.77 -10.02
N PRO A 40 -6.10 -3.53 -9.91
CA PRO A 40 -5.28 -3.11 -11.06
C PRO A 40 -5.19 -4.24 -12.10
N PRO A 41 -5.01 -3.89 -13.40
CA PRO A 41 -4.88 -4.89 -14.46
C PRO A 41 -3.62 -5.75 -14.25
N ALA A 42 -3.76 -7.06 -14.46
CA ALA A 42 -2.68 -8.02 -14.48
C ALA A 42 -1.87 -7.93 -15.79
N ASP A 43 -0.64 -8.44 -15.79
CA ASP A 43 0.24 -8.40 -16.97
C ASP A 43 -0.32 -9.16 -18.19
N ASP A 44 -1.19 -10.15 -17.95
CA ASP A 44 -1.87 -10.93 -18.99
C ASP A 44 -3.27 -10.38 -19.36
N ASP A 45 -3.72 -9.29 -18.71
CA ASP A 45 -5.02 -8.71 -19.02
C ASP A 45 -5.00 -8.04 -20.41
N PRO A 46 -6.08 -8.20 -21.19
CA PRO A 46 -6.22 -7.46 -22.44
C PRO A 46 -6.20 -5.95 -22.15
N ASP A 47 -5.70 -5.15 -23.11
CA ASP A 47 -5.68 -3.68 -23.02
C ASP A 47 -7.12 -3.15 -23.13
N ILE A 48 -7.85 -3.24 -22.01
CA ILE A 48 -9.20 -2.72 -21.83
C ILE A 48 -9.12 -1.57 -20.83
N PRO A 49 -9.74 -0.41 -21.13
CA PRO A 49 -9.73 0.73 -20.21
C PRO A 49 -10.46 0.34 -18.90
N THR A 50 -9.69 0.19 -17.82
CA THR A 50 -10.18 -0.18 -16.48
C THR A 50 -10.70 1.01 -15.68
N ALA A 51 -10.56 2.23 -16.19
CA ALA A 51 -11.17 3.43 -15.63
C ALA A 51 -12.49 3.74 -16.35
N GLY A 52 -13.54 4.07 -15.58
CA GLY A 52 -14.87 4.43 -16.09
C GLY A 52 -14.87 5.52 -17.17
N PRO A 53 -16.05 5.83 -17.75
CA PRO A 53 -16.17 6.43 -19.09
C PRO A 53 -15.27 7.65 -19.27
N THR A 54 -14.40 7.58 -20.27
CA THR A 54 -13.67 8.73 -20.79
C THR A 54 -14.70 9.77 -21.28
N PRO A 55 -14.76 10.98 -20.69
CA PRO A 55 -15.59 12.03 -21.26
C PRO A 55 -15.07 12.40 -22.65
N GLN A 56 -16.02 12.51 -23.59
CA GLN A 56 -15.84 12.75 -25.02
C GLN A 56 -15.15 14.07 -25.34
#